data_AF-A0A946S715-F1
#
_entry.id   AF-A0A946S715-F1
#
_cell.length_a   1.000
_cell.length_b   1.000
_cell.length_c   1.000
_cell.angle_alpha   90.00
_cell.angle_beta   90.00
_cell.angle_gamma   90.00
#
_symmetry.space_group_name_H-M   'P 1'
#
loop_
_entity.id
_entity.type
_entity.pdbx_description
1 polymer ?
#
loop_
_entity_poly.entity_id
_entity_poly.type
_entity_poly.pdbx_seq_one_letter_code
_entity_poly.pdbx_strand_id
1 'polypeptide(L)' 'MSVSEKVRKPKWLKVKLPTATAYKNVKSVVKTHRLHTICESGNCPNTGECWGAGTATFMILGN' A
#
# COMPACT_ATOMS: atom_id res chain seq x y z
N MET A 1 22.30 22.92 6.57
CA MET A 1 21.06 22.25 6.13
C MET A 1 20.50 21.53 7.34
N SER A 2 19.44 22.06 7.97
CA SER A 2 18.88 21.48 9.19
C SER A 2 18.13 20.19 8.84
N VAL A 3 18.59 19.08 9.42
CA VAL A 3 17.83 17.82 9.39
C VAL A 3 16.61 18.03 10.28
N SER A 4 15.44 18.21 9.67
CA SER A 4 14.17 18.18 10.41
C SER A 4 14.08 16.80 11.08
N GLU A 5 14.08 16.79 12.41
CA GLU A 5 13.96 15.58 13.20
C GLU A 5 12.64 14.88 12.84
N LYS A 6 12.71 13.69 12.24
CA LYS A 6 11.50 12.95 11.84
C LYS A 6 10.73 12.57 13.10
N VAL A 7 9.58 13.21 13.33
CA VAL A 7 8.66 12.87 14.42
C VAL A 7 8.27 11.41 14.30
N ARG A 8 8.58 10.62 15.34
CA ARG A 8 8.23 9.20 15.37
C ARG A 8 6.72 9.05 15.46
N LYS A 9 6.14 8.24 14.56
CA LYS A 9 4.71 7.88 14.62
C LYS A 9 4.40 7.16 15.95
N PRO A 10 3.27 7.48 16.62
CA PRO A 10 2.80 6.76 17.80
C PRO A 10 2.62 5.26 17.55
N LYS A 11 2.67 4.45 18.61
CA LYS A 11 2.52 2.99 18.49
C LYS A 11 1.19 2.58 17.85
N TRP A 12 0.10 3.27 18.18
CA TRP A 12 -1.26 2.97 17.68
C TRP A 12 -1.46 3.26 16.19
N LEU A 13 -0.60 4.08 15.56
CA LEU A 13 -0.70 4.42 14.14
C LEU A 13 0.13 3.48 13.23
N LYS A 14 0.83 2.50 13.81
CA LYS A 14 1.67 1.57 13.07
C LYS A 14 0.90 0.32 12.71
N VAL A 15 1.01 -0.08 11.45
CA VAL A 15 0.45 -1.33 10.93
C VAL A 15 1.49 -2.45 10.95
N LYS A 16 1.04 -3.69 10.96
CA LYS A 16 1.90 -4.87 10.76
C LYS A 16 2.17 -5.06 9.26
N LEU A 17 3.37 -5.52 8.93
CA LEU A 17 3.71 -5.81 7.53
C LEU A 17 2.92 -7.04 7.04
N PRO A 18 2.42 -7.02 5.78
CA PRO A 18 1.66 -8.14 5.24
C PRO A 18 2.55 -9.37 5.03
N THR A 19 2.15 -10.51 5.59
CA THR A 19 2.80 -11.82 5.41
C THR A 19 1.96 -12.80 4.58
N ALA A 20 0.72 -12.45 4.25
CA ALA A 20 -0.24 -13.37 3.65
C ALA A 20 0.00 -13.61 2.16
N THR A 21 -0.17 -14.86 1.72
CA THR A 21 -0.16 -15.24 0.29
C THR A 21 -1.24 -14.49 -0.49
N ALA A 22 -2.41 -14.24 0.11
CA ALA A 22 -3.52 -13.54 -0.53
C ALA A 22 -3.15 -12.12 -1.04
N TYR A 23 -2.32 -11.38 -0.29
CA TYR A 23 -1.77 -10.09 -0.72
C TYR A 23 -1.02 -10.18 -2.06
N LYS A 24 -0.29 -11.28 -2.27
CA LYS A 24 0.53 -11.49 -3.48
C LYS A 24 -0.33 -11.64 -4.73
N ASN A 25 -1.57 -12.12 -4.62
CA ASN A 25 -2.46 -12.32 -5.77
C ASN A 25 -2.83 -10.97 -6.39
N VAL A 26 -3.40 -10.05 -5.58
CA VAL A 26 -3.75 -8.70 -6.04
C VAL A 26 -2.50 -7.96 -6.53
N LYS A 27 -1.39 -8.05 -5.79
CA LYS A 27 -0.10 -7.47 -6.20
C LYS A 27 0.35 -7.96 -7.58
N SER A 28 0.22 -9.26 -7.84
CA SER A 28 0.61 -9.88 -9.11
C SER A 28 -0.26 -9.39 -10.25
N VAL A 29 -1.58 -9.31 -10.06
CA VAL A 29 -2.53 -8.80 -11.07
C VAL A 29 -2.23 -7.35 -11.41
N VAL A 30 -2.14 -6.47 -10.39
CA VAL A 30 -1.84 -5.04 -10.57
C VAL A 30 -0.52 -4.86 -11.34
N LYS A 31 0.54 -5.57 -10.94
CA LYS A 31 1.84 -5.49 -11.58
C LYS A 31 1.84 -6.03 -13.02
N THR A 32 1.24 -7.20 -13.22
CA THR A 32 1.20 -7.89 -14.54
C THR A 32 0.47 -7.03 -15.57
N HIS A 33 -0.63 -6.41 -15.17
CA HIS A 33 -1.45 -5.58 -16.06
C HIS A 33 -1.07 -4.10 -16.06
N ARG A 34 0.02 -3.72 -15.37
CA ARG A 34 0.50 -2.32 -15.26
C ARG A 34 -0.62 -1.36 -14.84
N LEU A 35 -1.41 -1.77 -13.84
CA LEU A 35 -2.54 -0.97 -13.36
C LEU A 35 -2.06 0.01 -12.28
N HIS A 36 -2.58 1.23 -12.30
CA HIS A 36 -2.30 2.22 -11.28
C HIS A 36 -3.32 2.14 -10.15
N THR A 37 -2.85 2.15 -8.90
CA THR A 37 -3.70 2.09 -7.71
C THR A 37 -3.34 3.20 -6.72
N ILE A 38 -4.35 3.74 -6.04
CA ILE A 38 -4.10 4.70 -4.95
C ILE A 38 -3.42 4.01 -3.76
N CYS A 39 -3.57 2.69 -3.65
CA CYS A 39 -2.90 1.87 -2.64
C CYS A 39 -1.36 1.98 -2.72
N GLU A 40 -0.81 1.95 -3.93
CA GLU A 40 0.64 2.09 -4.17
C GLU A 40 1.06 3.56 -4.23
N SER A 41 0.42 4.39 -5.06
CA SER A 41 0.79 5.80 -5.23
C SER A 41 0.68 6.62 -3.94
N GLY A 42 -0.30 6.29 -3.10
CA GLY A 42 -0.51 6.94 -1.80
C GLY A 42 0.34 6.39 -0.65
N ASN A 43 1.18 5.35 -0.89
CA ASN A 43 1.87 4.61 0.17
C ASN A 43 0.91 4.21 1.29
N CYS A 44 -0.27 3.69 0.92
CA CYS A 44 -1.35 3.44 1.86
C CYS A 44 -0.91 2.43 2.93
N PRO A 45 -1.08 2.71 4.23
CA PRO A 45 -0.70 1.77 5.28
C PRO A 45 -1.58 0.51 5.29
N ASN A 46 -2.76 0.56 4.66
CA ASN A 46 -3.74 -0.54 4.68
C ASN A 46 -3.62 -1.46 3.46
N THR A 47 -2.66 -1.25 2.56
CA THR A 47 -2.49 -2.08 1.34
C THR A 47 -2.38 -3.56 1.67
N GLY A 48 -1.74 -3.93 2.78
CA GLY A 48 -1.66 -5.31 3.25
C GLY A 48 -3.01 -5.96 3.54
N GLU A 49 -3.90 -5.22 4.20
CA GLU A 49 -5.24 -5.65 4.58
C GLU A 49 -6.17 -5.70 3.36
N CYS A 50 -6.27 -4.60 2.60
CA CYS A 50 -7.16 -4.50 1.45
C CYS A 50 -6.83 -5.55 0.38
N TRP A 51 -5.55 -5.68 0.01
CA TRP A 51 -5.13 -6.65 -1.00
C TRP A 51 -5.20 -8.09 -0.47
N GLY A 52 -4.99 -8.29 0.84
CA GLY A 52 -5.23 -9.58 1.48
C GLY A 52 -6.68 -10.03 1.39
N ALA A 53 -7.62 -9.08 1.37
CA ALA A 53 -9.04 -9.31 1.13
C ALA A 53 -9.43 -9.32 -0.37
N GLY A 54 -8.46 -9.33 -1.30
CA GLY A 54 -8.75 -9.34 -2.73
C GLY A 54 -9.25 -8.00 -3.30
N THR A 55 -9.09 -6.90 -2.57
CA THR A 55 -9.65 -5.59 -2.92
C THR A 55 -8.56 -4.58 -3.26
N ALA A 56 -8.74 -3.82 -4.35
CA ALA A 56 -7.88 -2.69 -4.71
C ALA A 56 -8.71 -1.54 -5.28
N THR A 57 -8.19 -0.31 -5.15
CA THR A 57 -8.81 0.89 -5.73
C THR A 57 -7.93 1.43 -6.84
N PHE A 58 -8.45 1.42 -8.06
CA PHE A 58 -7.74 1.86 -9.25
C PHE A 58 -7.75 3.39 -9.41
N MET A 59 -6.71 3.90 -10.03
CA MET A 59 -6.64 5.25 -10.56
C MET A 59 -6.62 5.15 -12.09
N ILE A 60 -7.74 5.48 -12.72
CA ILE A 60 -7.95 5.29 -14.16
C ILE A 60 -7.45 6.44 -15.04
N LEU A 61 -7.09 7.57 -14.43
CA LEU A 61 -6.51 8.75 -15.07
C LEU A 61 -5.23 9.21 -14.34
N GLY A 62 -4.58 8.31 -13.61
CA GLY A 62 -3.37 8.60 -12.82
C GLY A 62 -2.13 7.88 -13.35
N ASN A 63 -0.99 8.58 -13.25
CA ASN A 63 0.38 8.29 -13.74
C ASN A 63 0.53 7.62 -15.10
#